data_AF-A0A8S3FJQ6-F1
#
_entry.id   AF-A0A8S3FJQ6-F1
#
_cell.length_a   1.000
_cell.length_b   1.000
_cell.length_c   1.000
_cell.angle_alpha   90.00
_cell.angle_beta   90.00
_cell.angle_gamma   90.00
#
_symmetry.space_group_name_H-M   'P 1'
#
loop_
_entity.id
_entity.type
_entity.pdbx_description
1 polymer ?
#
loop_
_entity_poly.entity_id
_entity_poly.type
_entity_poly.pdbx_seq_one_letter_code
_entity_poly.pdbx_strand_id
1 'polypeptide(L)'
;MSFVPKQVVAEGAAGPDQKNLDHLPASYMYSVIFKDIILEIDDDDKKSMNTLKVYCRDQNIPEEEINDFKRKYRQKSPVWWYTKEIFLYRMLNRGLRSLDMQAMTKLGFFIRHLHRQLEQLHQEQSANFQTALTVYRGQGMSKEDFQDLRNSKDSQKLQLFTYIRHEKVSLSGNARTKGVTK
;
A
#
# COMPACT_ATOMS: atom_id res chain seq x y z
N MET A 1 -23.55 26.25 -17.48
CA MET A 1 -22.24 26.89 -17.26
C MET A 1 -21.17 25.88 -17.67
N SER A 2 -20.55 26.11 -18.82
CA SER A 2 -19.53 25.24 -19.41
C SER A 2 -18.16 25.55 -18.80
N PHE A 3 -17.55 24.56 -18.16
CA PHE A 3 -16.18 24.68 -17.67
C PHE A 3 -15.23 24.45 -18.86
N VAL A 4 -14.71 25.55 -19.41
CA VAL A 4 -13.64 25.54 -20.40
C VAL A 4 -12.32 25.57 -19.63
N PRO A 5 -11.42 24.57 -19.76
CA PRO A 5 -10.08 24.68 -19.20
C PRO A 5 -9.30 25.75 -19.98
N LYS A 6 -8.77 26.75 -19.27
CA LYS A 6 -7.83 27.72 -19.85
C LYS A 6 -6.60 26.97 -20.36
N GLN A 7 -6.31 27.12 -21.65
CA GLN A 7 -4.99 26.80 -22.20
C GLN A 7 -3.95 27.69 -21.50
N VAL A 8 -2.99 27.07 -20.82
CA VAL A 8 -1.78 27.75 -20.36
C VAL A 8 -0.80 27.66 -21.52
N VAL A 9 -0.52 28.82 -22.10
CA VAL A 9 0.46 29.03 -23.17
C VAL A 9 1.82 28.55 -22.70
N ALA A 10 2.43 27.64 -23.46
CA ALA A 10 3.80 27.22 -23.27
C ALA A 10 4.73 28.23 -23.97
N GLU A 11 5.44 29.02 -23.19
CA GLU A 11 6.66 29.69 -23.63
C GLU A 11 7.79 29.39 -22.63
N GLY A 12 8.84 28.74 -23.14
CA GLY A 12 10.21 29.01 -22.71
C GLY A 12 10.83 28.12 -21.62
N ALA A 13 11.89 27.41 -22.03
CA ALA A 13 13.02 26.90 -21.25
C ALA A 13 12.86 25.56 -20.51
N ALA A 14 13.44 24.54 -21.15
CA ALA A 14 13.65 23.20 -20.64
C ALA A 14 14.66 23.16 -19.47
N GLY A 15 14.28 22.46 -18.39
CA GLY A 15 15.19 21.93 -17.36
C GLY A 15 14.90 20.43 -17.15
N PRO A 16 15.92 19.57 -16.97
CA PRO A 16 15.73 18.12 -16.97
C PRO A 16 15.34 17.64 -15.57
N ASP A 17 14.13 17.95 -15.12
CA ASP A 17 13.51 17.23 -13.98
C ASP A 17 12.02 17.56 -13.79
N GLN A 18 11.29 17.82 -14.87
CA GLN A 18 9.84 17.86 -14.82
C GLN A 18 9.32 16.43 -14.86
N LYS A 19 9.24 15.81 -13.67
CA LYS A 19 8.52 14.54 -13.47
C LYS A 19 7.10 14.75 -13.99
N ASN A 20 6.77 14.16 -15.14
CA ASN A 20 5.43 14.17 -15.70
C ASN A 20 4.48 13.46 -14.72
N LEU A 21 3.89 14.22 -13.81
CA LEU A 21 2.84 13.77 -12.89
C LEU A 21 1.55 13.42 -13.65
N ASP A 22 1.44 13.81 -14.92
CA ASP A 22 0.24 13.70 -15.75
C ASP A 22 -0.08 12.26 -16.20
N HIS A 23 0.77 11.29 -15.84
CA HIS A 23 0.60 9.87 -16.22
C HIS A 23 0.41 8.92 -15.02
N LEU A 24 0.13 9.43 -13.82
CA LEU A 24 -0.18 8.56 -12.67
C LEU A 24 -1.56 7.91 -12.82
N PRO A 25 -1.68 6.58 -12.61
CA PRO A 25 -2.98 5.91 -12.64
C PRO A 25 -3.93 6.50 -11.61
N ALA A 26 -5.21 6.64 -11.96
CA ALA A 26 -6.22 7.19 -11.06
C ALA A 26 -6.28 6.45 -9.69
N SER A 27 -6.00 5.15 -9.67
CA SER A 27 -5.86 4.34 -8.45
C SER A 27 -4.85 4.89 -7.45
N TYR A 28 -3.75 5.49 -7.93
CA TYR A 28 -2.77 6.18 -7.08
C TYR A 28 -3.43 7.33 -6.33
N MET A 29 -4.12 8.22 -7.05
CA MET A 29 -4.79 9.38 -6.45
C MET A 29 -5.84 8.92 -5.43
N TYR A 30 -6.63 7.89 -5.76
CA TYR A 30 -7.60 7.32 -4.82
C TYR A 30 -6.93 6.78 -3.56
N SER A 31 -5.81 6.05 -3.69
CA SER A 31 -5.12 5.48 -2.54
C SER A 31 -4.52 6.54 -1.60
N VAL A 32 -3.99 7.64 -2.16
CA VAL A 32 -3.43 8.76 -1.40
C VAL A 32 -4.54 9.48 -0.64
N ILE A 33 -5.59 9.89 -1.35
CA ILE A 33 -6.74 10.58 -0.75
C ILE A 33 -7.40 9.70 0.32
N PHE A 34 -7.59 8.42 0.04
CA PHE A 34 -8.17 7.48 1.01
C PHE A 34 -7.32 7.38 2.28
N LYS A 35 -6.00 7.24 2.13
CA LYS A 35 -5.08 7.17 3.27
C LYS A 35 -5.20 8.43 4.11
N ASP A 36 -5.16 9.62 3.49
CA ASP A 36 -5.23 10.89 4.21
C ASP A 36 -6.56 11.03 4.97
N ILE A 37 -7.69 10.72 4.32
CA ILE A 37 -9.01 10.71 4.95
C ILE A 37 -9.07 9.77 6.17
N ILE A 38 -8.62 8.51 6.02
CA ILE A 38 -8.67 7.53 7.12
C ILE A 38 -7.82 7.94 8.32
N LEU A 39 -6.70 8.62 8.08
CA LEU A 39 -5.81 9.08 9.14
C LEU A 39 -6.37 10.30 9.89
N GLU A 40 -7.14 11.15 9.21
CA GLU A 40 -7.78 12.33 9.79
C GLU A 40 -9.10 12.04 10.52
N ILE A 41 -9.83 10.99 10.11
CA ILE A 41 -11.09 10.63 10.76
C ILE A 41 -10.83 10.30 12.24
N ASP A 42 -11.59 10.98 13.12
CA ASP A 42 -11.72 10.65 14.54
C ASP A 42 -12.97 9.78 14.73
N ASP A 43 -12.76 8.48 14.87
CA ASP A 43 -13.84 7.49 14.99
C ASP A 43 -13.76 6.77 16.33
N ASP A 44 -14.92 6.53 16.94
CA ASP A 44 -15.04 5.63 18.10
C ASP A 44 -14.73 4.19 17.68
N ASP A 45 -13.60 3.67 18.16
CA ASP A 45 -13.17 2.29 17.98
C ASP A 45 -14.24 1.26 18.34
N LYS A 46 -15.07 1.52 19.37
CA LYS A 46 -16.12 0.58 19.78
C LYS A 46 -17.21 0.50 18.73
N LYS A 47 -17.64 1.65 18.20
CA LYS A 47 -18.62 1.73 17.11
C LYS A 47 -18.07 1.09 15.83
N SER A 48 -16.81 1.37 15.50
CA SER A 48 -16.12 0.81 14.35
C SER A 48 -16.00 -0.71 14.43
N MET A 49 -15.63 -1.24 15.60
CA MET A 49 -15.55 -2.68 15.88
C MET A 49 -16.91 -3.37 15.75
N ASN A 50 -18.00 -2.74 16.21
CA ASN A 50 -19.34 -3.29 16.03
C ASN A 50 -19.78 -3.27 14.57
N THR A 51 -19.42 -2.22 13.82
CA THR A 51 -19.71 -2.12 12.38
C THR A 51 -18.94 -3.20 11.60
N LEU A 52 -17.66 -3.42 11.94
CA LEU A 52 -16.86 -4.50 11.37
C LEU A 52 -17.49 -5.87 11.66
N LYS A 53 -17.98 -6.09 12.88
CA LYS A 53 -18.66 -7.33 13.26
C LYS A 53 -19.86 -7.64 12.36
N VAL A 54 -20.70 -6.65 12.09
CA VAL A 54 -21.85 -6.82 11.17
C VAL A 54 -21.36 -7.17 9.77
N TYR A 55 -20.39 -6.42 9.25
CA TYR A 55 -19.82 -6.67 7.92
C TYR A 55 -19.19 -8.07 7.79
N CYS A 56 -18.48 -8.55 8.82
CA CYS A 56 -17.90 -9.88 8.82
C CYS A 56 -18.95 -10.99 8.75
N ARG A 57 -20.16 -10.79 9.32
CA ARG A 57 -21.26 -11.75 9.19
C ARG A 57 -21.74 -11.85 7.76
N ASP A 58 -21.86 -10.72 7.06
CA ASP A 58 -22.24 -10.69 5.64
C ASP A 58 -21.19 -11.37 4.75
N GLN A 59 -19.93 -11.40 5.19
CA GLN A 59 -18.82 -12.08 4.51
C GLN A 59 -18.65 -13.55 4.93
N ASN A 60 -19.60 -14.12 5.67
CA ASN A 60 -19.55 -15.50 6.19
C ASN A 60 -18.31 -15.82 7.02
N ILE A 61 -17.76 -14.84 7.74
CA ILE A 61 -16.65 -15.08 8.68
C ILE A 61 -17.21 -15.73 9.96
N PRO A 62 -16.56 -16.79 10.50
CA PRO A 62 -17.02 -17.46 11.71
C PRO A 62 -17.14 -16.48 12.89
N GLU A 63 -18.29 -16.51 13.57
CA GLU A 63 -18.59 -15.63 14.70
C GLU A 63 -17.58 -15.80 15.86
N GLU A 64 -17.03 -17.01 16.04
CA GLU A 64 -16.00 -17.32 17.02
C GLU A 64 -14.69 -16.55 16.75
N GLU A 65 -14.26 -16.47 15.49
CA GLU A 65 -13.06 -15.71 15.10
C GLU A 65 -13.25 -14.21 15.36
N ILE A 66 -14.43 -13.68 15.04
CA ILE A 66 -14.76 -12.27 15.25
C ILE A 66 -14.79 -11.94 16.75
N ASN A 67 -15.40 -12.81 17.55
CA ASN A 67 -15.47 -12.62 19.00
C ASN A 67 -14.10 -12.75 19.67
N ASP A 68 -13.25 -13.69 19.22
CA ASP A 68 -11.86 -13.80 19.71
C ASP A 68 -11.05 -12.55 19.39
N PHE A 69 -11.17 -12.06 18.14
CA PHE A 69 -10.55 -10.80 17.72
C PHE A 69 -11.01 -9.65 18.60
N LYS A 70 -12.31 -9.43 18.75
CA LYS A 70 -12.87 -8.32 19.55
C LYS A 70 -12.39 -8.35 21.00
N ARG A 71 -12.37 -9.53 21.63
CA ARG A 71 -11.95 -9.71 23.03
C ARG A 71 -10.46 -9.45 23.22
N LYS A 72 -9.62 -9.95 22.31
CA LYS A 72 -8.16 -9.89 22.44
C LYS A 72 -7.54 -8.69 21.72
N TYR A 73 -8.32 -7.88 21.01
CA TYR A 73 -7.82 -6.83 20.14
C TYR A 73 -6.79 -5.93 20.83
N ARG A 74 -7.15 -5.40 22.00
CA ARG A 74 -6.29 -4.50 22.80
C ARG A 74 -5.12 -5.18 23.52
N GLN A 75 -5.11 -6.52 23.57
CA GLN A 75 -4.05 -7.29 24.25
C GLN A 75 -2.84 -7.52 23.35
N LYS A 76 -2.97 -7.23 22.05
CA LYS A 76 -1.94 -7.44 21.03
C LYS A 76 -1.81 -6.18 20.19
N SER A 77 -0.66 -6.02 19.57
CA SER A 77 -0.41 -4.87 18.72
C SER A 77 -1.10 -5.02 17.35
N PRO A 78 -1.49 -3.91 16.69
CA PRO A 78 -2.04 -3.95 15.33
C PRO A 78 -1.20 -4.76 14.32
N VAL A 79 0.13 -4.63 14.36
CA VAL A 79 1.08 -5.39 13.53
C VAL A 79 0.97 -6.88 13.81
N TRP A 80 0.82 -7.30 15.07
CA TRP A 80 0.60 -8.71 15.40
C TRP A 80 -0.69 -9.25 14.79
N TRP A 81 -1.77 -8.47 14.82
CA TRP A 81 -3.03 -8.84 14.17
C TRP A 81 -2.95 -8.87 12.65
N TYR A 82 -2.11 -8.02 12.07
CA TYR A 82 -1.83 -8.03 10.64
C TYR A 82 -1.01 -9.25 10.22
N THR A 83 -0.04 -9.68 11.03
CA THR A 83 0.80 -10.85 10.70
C THR A 83 0.14 -12.18 11.08
N LYS A 84 -0.84 -12.17 11.99
CA LYS A 84 -1.69 -13.34 12.26
C LYS A 84 -2.56 -13.60 11.03
N GLU A 85 -2.35 -14.71 10.32
CA GLU A 85 -3.04 -15.10 9.08
C GLU A 85 -4.54 -15.47 9.26
N ILE A 86 -5.29 -14.65 9.99
CA ILE A 86 -6.73 -14.78 10.22
C ILE A 86 -7.52 -14.00 9.16
N PHE A 87 -8.86 -13.98 9.31
CA PHE A 87 -9.76 -13.23 8.44
C PHE A 87 -9.32 -11.77 8.20
N LEU A 88 -8.78 -11.10 9.22
CA LEU A 88 -8.39 -9.69 9.17
C LEU A 88 -7.32 -9.41 8.12
N TYR A 89 -6.24 -10.20 8.09
CA TYR A 89 -5.17 -10.08 7.10
C TYR A 89 -5.71 -10.26 5.67
N ARG A 90 -6.53 -11.30 5.46
CA ARG A 90 -7.08 -11.63 4.14
C ARG A 90 -8.03 -10.54 3.65
N MET A 91 -8.94 -10.12 4.51
CA MET A 91 -9.95 -9.12 4.19
C MET A 91 -9.33 -7.75 3.91
N LEU A 92 -8.35 -7.33 4.74
CA LEU A 92 -7.64 -6.08 4.54
C LEU A 92 -6.86 -6.07 3.23
N ASN A 93 -6.03 -7.09 2.98
CA ASN A 93 -5.22 -7.13 1.77
C ASN A 93 -6.06 -7.30 0.50
N ARG A 94 -7.19 -8.02 0.58
CA ARG A 94 -8.14 -8.08 -0.53
C ARG A 94 -8.74 -6.70 -0.80
N GLY A 95 -9.28 -6.04 0.24
CA GLY A 95 -9.91 -4.73 0.11
C GLY A 95 -8.96 -3.68 -0.47
N LEU A 96 -7.73 -3.63 0.02
CA LEU A 96 -6.71 -2.70 -0.51
C LEU A 96 -6.31 -3.00 -1.96
N ARG A 97 -6.21 -4.26 -2.36
CA ARG A 97 -5.85 -4.64 -3.75
C ARG A 97 -6.97 -4.37 -4.73
N SER A 98 -8.22 -4.58 -4.33
CA SER A 98 -9.39 -4.35 -5.19
C SER A 98 -9.97 -2.94 -5.08
N LEU A 99 -9.39 -2.08 -4.22
CA LEU A 99 -9.95 -0.77 -3.86
C LEU A 99 -11.42 -0.87 -3.44
N ASP A 100 -11.78 -1.91 -2.69
CA ASP A 100 -13.13 -2.09 -2.18
C ASP A 100 -13.39 -1.11 -1.03
N MET A 101 -14.01 0.02 -1.38
CA MET A 101 -14.33 1.09 -0.44
C MET A 101 -15.19 0.63 0.74
N GLN A 102 -16.10 -0.34 0.54
CA GLN A 102 -16.92 -0.83 1.65
C GLN A 102 -16.05 -1.55 2.68
N ALA A 103 -15.22 -2.50 2.23
CA ALA A 103 -14.29 -3.22 3.08
C ALA A 103 -13.29 -2.27 3.75
N MET A 104 -12.71 -1.36 2.97
CA MET A 104 -11.70 -0.41 3.40
C MET A 104 -12.22 0.55 4.47
N THR A 105 -13.43 1.10 4.31
CA THR A 105 -14.06 1.96 5.34
C THR A 105 -14.39 1.17 6.61
N LYS A 106 -14.87 -0.08 6.52
CA LYS A 106 -15.13 -0.90 7.73
C LYS A 106 -13.86 -1.27 8.48
N LEU A 107 -12.74 -1.39 7.77
CA LEU A 107 -11.41 -1.64 8.31
C LEU A 107 -10.63 -0.36 8.64
N GLY A 108 -11.20 0.83 8.43
CA GLY A 108 -10.53 2.12 8.55
C GLY A 108 -9.83 2.32 9.91
N PHE A 109 -10.52 2.02 11.01
CA PHE A 109 -9.95 2.11 12.36
C PHE A 109 -8.69 1.23 12.52
N PHE A 110 -8.72 0.00 11.96
CA PHE A 110 -7.58 -0.92 12.02
C PHE A 110 -6.43 -0.45 11.12
N ILE A 111 -6.74 0.06 9.92
CA ILE A 111 -5.74 0.65 9.01
C ILE A 111 -5.02 1.81 9.70
N ARG A 112 -5.75 2.69 10.37
CA ARG A 112 -5.19 3.83 11.13
C ARG A 112 -4.28 3.34 12.26
N HIS A 113 -4.71 2.35 13.03
CA HIS A 113 -3.88 1.80 14.12
C HIS A 113 -2.61 1.12 13.60
N LEU A 114 -2.75 0.35 12.51
CA LEU A 114 -1.63 -0.30 11.85
C LEU A 114 -0.65 0.73 11.29
N HIS A 115 -1.15 1.79 10.64
CA HIS A 115 -0.32 2.86 10.11
C HIS A 115 0.48 3.56 11.20
N ARG A 116 -0.17 4.01 12.28
CA ARG A 116 0.50 4.67 13.41
C ARG A 116 1.56 3.78 14.05
N GLN A 117 1.27 2.48 14.20
CA GLN A 117 2.27 1.55 14.74
C GLN A 117 3.45 1.35 13.77
N LEU A 118 3.21 1.24 12.47
CA LEU A 118 4.28 1.11 11.48
C LEU A 118 5.14 2.37 11.40
N GLU A 119 4.55 3.55 11.55
CA GLU A 119 5.26 4.82 11.61
C GLU A 119 6.18 4.87 12.84
N GLN A 120 5.66 4.51 14.03
CA GLN A 120 6.45 4.42 15.25
C GLN A 120 7.64 3.44 15.08
N LEU A 121 7.38 2.22 14.60
CA LEU A 121 8.43 1.22 14.38
C LEU A 121 9.46 1.69 13.34
N HIS A 122 9.02 2.43 12.32
CA HIS A 122 9.92 2.99 11.33
C HIS A 122 10.82 4.07 11.92
N GLN A 123 10.29 4.97 12.75
CA GLN A 123 11.07 5.99 13.46
C GLN A 123 12.10 5.35 14.41
N GLU A 124 11.70 4.33 15.17
CA GLU A 124 12.58 3.54 16.02
C GLU A 124 13.69 2.86 15.19
N GLN A 125 13.32 2.31 14.04
CA GLN A 125 14.29 1.67 13.14
C GLN A 125 15.25 2.68 12.51
N SER A 126 14.77 3.83 12.04
CA SER A 126 15.63 4.85 11.43
C SER A 126 16.58 5.51 12.42
N ALA A 127 16.16 5.63 13.69
CA ALA A 127 17.05 6.10 14.75
C ALA A 127 18.19 5.10 15.03
N ASN A 128 17.91 3.80 14.94
CA ASN A 128 18.86 2.73 15.24
C ASN A 128 19.73 2.32 14.03
N PHE A 129 19.26 2.52 12.80
CA PHE A 129 19.95 2.14 11.57
C PHE A 129 20.13 3.36 10.66
N GLN A 130 21.37 3.85 10.58
CA GLN A 130 21.74 4.96 9.69
C GLN A 130 22.04 4.50 8.24
N THR A 131 21.98 3.20 7.97
CA THR A 131 22.30 2.60 6.66
C THR A 131 21.05 2.05 5.99
N ALA A 132 21.10 1.99 4.65
CA ALA A 132 19.98 1.50 3.85
C ALA A 132 19.62 0.04 4.19
N LEU A 133 18.34 -0.19 4.51
CA LEU A 133 17.81 -1.54 4.78
C LEU A 133 17.52 -2.27 3.47
N THR A 134 18.25 -3.35 3.20
CA THR A 134 17.96 -4.23 2.06
C THR A 134 17.01 -5.35 2.49
N VAL A 135 15.87 -5.47 1.80
CA VAL A 135 14.86 -6.52 2.03
C VAL A 135 14.55 -7.27 0.75
N TYR A 136 14.10 -8.52 0.88
CA TYR A 136 13.76 -9.38 -0.25
C TYR A 136 12.28 -9.75 -0.20
N ARG A 137 11.60 -9.69 -1.36
CA ARG A 137 10.21 -10.11 -1.52
C ARG A 137 10.05 -10.88 -2.81
N GLY A 138 9.42 -12.05 -2.73
CA GLY A 138 8.96 -12.79 -3.90
C GLY A 138 7.70 -12.15 -4.48
N GLN A 139 7.65 -11.99 -5.80
CA GLN A 139 6.49 -11.47 -6.51
C GLN A 139 6.17 -12.42 -7.67
N GLY A 140 4.96 -13.00 -7.67
CA GLY A 140 4.44 -13.71 -8.83
C GLY A 140 4.00 -12.73 -9.90
N MET A 141 4.33 -13.03 -11.16
CA MET A 141 3.95 -12.20 -12.31
C MET A 141 3.79 -13.04 -13.58
N SER A 142 3.00 -12.54 -14.52
CA SER A 142 2.85 -13.18 -15.83
C SER A 142 4.15 -13.10 -16.63
N LYS A 143 4.31 -13.97 -17.64
CA LYS A 143 5.50 -13.93 -18.49
C LYS A 143 5.53 -12.66 -19.34
N GLU A 144 4.36 -12.20 -19.73
CA GLU A 144 4.11 -11.00 -20.52
C GLU A 144 4.52 -9.77 -19.71
N ASP A 145 4.01 -9.62 -18.48
CA ASP A 145 4.38 -8.52 -17.58
C ASP A 145 5.88 -8.53 -17.25
N PHE A 146 6.48 -9.72 -17.09
CA PHE A 146 7.91 -9.85 -16.85
C PHE A 146 8.74 -9.41 -18.06
N GLN A 147 8.33 -9.76 -19.27
CA GLN A 147 9.01 -9.34 -20.49
C GLN A 147 8.89 -7.82 -20.69
N ASP A 148 7.69 -7.27 -20.48
CA ASP A 148 7.45 -5.83 -20.52
C ASP A 148 8.31 -5.08 -19.50
N LEU A 149 8.43 -5.61 -18.29
CA LEU A 149 9.27 -5.05 -17.23
C LEU A 149 10.76 -5.12 -17.58
N ARG A 150 11.21 -6.24 -18.14
CA ARG A 150 12.60 -6.44 -18.56
C ARG A 150 12.98 -5.52 -19.72
N ASN A 151 12.02 -5.23 -20.61
CA ASN A 151 12.23 -4.41 -21.80
C ASN A 151 12.02 -2.91 -21.52
N SER A 152 11.31 -2.54 -20.46
CA SER A 152 11.23 -1.15 -20.02
C SER A 152 12.58 -0.69 -19.47
N LYS A 153 13.22 0.26 -20.17
CA LYS A 153 14.48 0.90 -19.73
C LYS A 153 14.29 1.80 -18.50
N ASP A 154 13.04 2.14 -18.18
CA ASP A 154 12.70 3.01 -17.08
C ASP A 154 12.24 2.21 -15.86
N SER A 155 12.96 2.39 -14.76
CA SER A 155 12.67 1.90 -13.41
C SER A 155 11.31 2.34 -12.84
N GLN A 156 10.46 2.96 -13.65
CA GLN A 156 9.16 3.53 -13.27
C GLN A 156 8.03 2.49 -13.28
N LYS A 157 8.05 1.48 -14.17
CA LYS A 157 7.06 0.37 -14.12
C LYS A 157 7.20 -0.50 -12.87
N LEU A 158 8.38 -0.51 -12.24
CA LEU A 158 8.63 -1.19 -10.96
C LEU A 158 7.90 -0.52 -9.78
N GLN A 159 7.59 0.78 -9.86
CA GLN A 159 6.93 1.50 -8.76
C GLN A 159 5.45 1.14 -8.63
N LEU A 160 4.79 0.77 -9.73
CA LEU A 160 3.38 0.40 -9.71
C LEU A 160 3.14 -0.95 -9.02
N PHE A 161 4.08 -1.89 -9.16
CA PHE A 161 4.01 -3.20 -8.48
C PHE A 161 4.54 -3.16 -7.04
N THR A 162 5.23 -2.08 -6.64
CA THR A 162 5.81 -1.88 -5.30
C THR A 162 4.96 -0.96 -4.42
N TYR A 163 3.68 -0.76 -4.76
CA TYR A 163 2.87 0.30 -4.18
C TYR A 163 2.34 -0.03 -2.77
N ILE A 164 3.23 -0.04 -1.76
CA ILE A 164 3.10 0.55 -0.40
C ILE A 164 4.53 0.76 0.15
N ARG A 165 5.32 1.70 -0.39
CA ARG A 165 6.36 2.43 0.37
C ARG A 165 6.92 3.58 -0.47
N HIS A 166 6.82 4.79 0.06
CA HIS A 166 7.65 5.91 -0.36
C HIS A 166 9.06 5.69 0.22
N GLU A 167 9.93 4.99 -0.51
CA GLU A 167 11.39 5.18 -0.36
C GLU A 167 12.12 4.61 -1.58
N LYS A 168 13.07 5.39 -2.11
CA LYS A 168 13.83 5.07 -3.33
C LYS A 168 14.57 3.73 -3.16
N VAL A 169 14.12 2.70 -3.87
CA VAL A 169 14.92 1.48 -4.07
C VAL A 169 15.90 1.75 -5.21
N SER A 170 17.18 1.91 -4.88
CA SER A 170 18.27 1.88 -5.87
C SER A 170 18.67 0.42 -6.11
N LEU A 171 18.42 -0.09 -7.32
CA LEU A 171 18.84 -1.43 -7.72
C LEU A 171 20.15 -1.33 -8.51
N SER A 172 21.25 -1.77 -7.90
CA SER A 172 22.50 -2.05 -8.60
C SER A 172 22.39 -3.42 -9.29
N GLY A 173 22.14 -3.40 -10.60
CA GLY A 173 22.09 -4.61 -11.42
C GLY A 173 23.50 -5.08 -11.78
N ASN A 174 24.02 -6.08 -11.09
CA ASN A 174 25.25 -6.75 -11.50
C ASN A 174 24.89 -7.94 -12.40
N ALA A 175 24.97 -7.74 -13.72
CA ALA A 175 24.75 -8.77 -14.71
C ALA A 175 25.94 -9.75 -14.74
N ARG A 176 25.78 -10.92 -14.12
CA ARG A 176 26.76 -12.01 -14.26
C ARG A 176 26.46 -12.78 -15.54
N THR A 177 27.10 -12.38 -16.64
CA THR A 177 27.18 -13.18 -17.86
C THR A 177 28.00 -14.44 -17.55
N LYS A 178 27.35 -15.59 -17.44
CA LYS A 178 28.06 -16.87 -17.49
C LYS A 178 28.46 -17.12 -18.94
N GLY A 179 29.73 -16.88 -19.25
CA GLY A 179 30.36 -17.33 -20.48
C GLY A 179 30.31 -18.86 -20.53
N VAL A 180 29.73 -19.37 -21.62
CA VAL A 180 29.88 -20.77 -22.04
C VAL A 180 31.24 -20.87 -22.70
N THR A 181 32.18 -21.56 -22.05
CA THR A 181 33.44 -22.00 -22.68
C THR A 181 33.33 -23.47 -23.05
N LYS A 182 33.37 -23.67 -24.38
CA LYS A 182 33.72 -24.86 -25.18
C LYS A 182 33.01 -26.18 -24.90
#